data_AF-A0A7V0S6U3-F1
#
_entry.id   AF-A0A7V0S6U3-F1
#
_cell.length_a   1.000
_cell.length_b   1.000
_cell.length_c   1.000
_cell.angle_alpha   90.00
_cell.angle_beta   90.00
_cell.angle_gamma   90.00
#
_symmetry.space_group_name_H-M   'P 1'
#
loop_
_entity.id
_entity.type
_entity.pdbx_description
1 polymer ?
#
loop_
_entity_poly.entity_id
_entity_poly.type
_entity_poly.pdbx_seq_one_letter_code
_entity_poly.pdbx_strand_id
1 'polypeptide(L)' 'MADTDLHNKKVTLVITRLDRGGSAELTQQLAAGLTKRGFQVLLISGKTIEPLWDPLQYAQANGFSIQFVESLIRPLQPFK' A
#
# COMPACT_ATOMS: atom_id res chain seq x y z
N MET A 1 -6.51 -18.96 22.24
CA MET A 1 -5.65 -19.12 21.05
C MET A 1 -4.73 -17.91 21.00
N ALA A 2 -3.45 -18.13 20.70
CA ALA A 2 -2.32 -17.25 21.05
C ALA A 2 -2.52 -15.76 20.69
N ASP A 3 -2.60 -14.92 21.72
CA ASP A 3 -2.38 -13.49 21.63
C ASP A 3 -0.87 -13.27 21.47
N THR A 4 -0.40 -13.45 20.23
CA THR A 4 1.02 -13.28 19.91
C THR A 4 1.24 -11.79 19.79
N ASP A 5 2.14 -11.20 20.57
CA ASP A 5 2.45 -9.78 20.50
C ASP A 5 2.91 -9.41 19.07
N LEU A 6 1.98 -8.84 18.29
CA LEU A 6 2.20 -8.46 16.88
C LEU A 6 2.89 -7.10 16.77
N HIS A 7 3.03 -6.35 17.87
CA HIS A 7 3.47 -4.95 17.89
C HIS A 7 4.89 -4.74 17.35
N ASN A 8 5.71 -5.80 17.29
CA ASN A 8 7.08 -5.75 16.77
C ASN A 8 7.27 -6.42 15.41
N LYS A 9 6.21 -6.91 14.76
CA LYS A 9 6.33 -7.55 13.44
C LYS A 9 6.16 -6.53 12.32
N LYS A 10 7.09 -6.57 11.37
CA LYS A 10 7.11 -5.70 10.19
C LYS A 10 6.50 -6.43 9.00
N VAL A 11 5.62 -5.77 8.27
CA VAL A 11 5.06 -6.27 7.01
C VAL A 11 5.31 -5.25 5.91
N THR A 12 5.87 -5.72 4.79
CA THR A 12 6.04 -4.92 3.58
C THR A 12 5.11 -5.45 2.50
N LEU A 13 4.25 -4.57 2.00
CA LEU A 13 3.38 -4.85 0.86
C LEU A 13 3.98 -4.15 -0.35
N VAL A 14 4.09 -4.85 -1.47
CA VAL A 14 4.62 -4.29 -2.71
C VAL A 14 3.57 -4.46 -3.80
N ILE A 15 3.16 -3.36 -4.41
CA ILE A 15 2.24 -3.36 -5.54
C ILE A 15 2.72 -2.38 -6.60
N THR A 16 2.77 -2.81 -7.84
CA THR A 16 3.32 -1.97 -8.93
C THR A 16 2.41 -0.79 -9.30
N ARG A 17 1.11 -0.87 -8.99
CA ARG A 17 0.11 0.19 -9.24
C ARG A 17 -0.90 0.27 -8.10
N LEU A 18 -1.03 1.43 -7.48
CA LEU A 18 -1.81 1.60 -6.25
C LEU A 18 -3.06 2.47 -6.40
N ASP A 19 -3.35 2.95 -7.59
CA ASP A 19 -4.32 4.03 -7.80
C ASP A 19 -5.49 3.65 -8.72
N ARG A 20 -5.47 2.44 -9.28
CA ARG A 20 -6.47 1.94 -10.23
C ARG A 20 -6.70 0.44 -10.09
N GLY A 21 -7.96 0.05 -10.13
CA GLY A 21 -8.41 -1.35 -10.10
C GLY A 21 -8.58 -1.93 -8.69
N GLY A 22 -9.31 -3.04 -8.58
CA GLY A 22 -9.67 -3.62 -7.27
C GLY A 22 -8.47 -4.04 -6.42
N SER A 23 -7.38 -4.52 -7.03
CA SER A 23 -6.17 -4.92 -6.28
C SER A 23 -5.50 -3.75 -5.55
N ALA A 24 -5.57 -2.54 -6.10
CA ALA A 24 -5.03 -1.35 -5.47
C ALA A 24 -5.78 -1.02 -4.18
N GLU A 25 -7.11 -0.97 -4.25
CA GLU A 25 -7.98 -0.72 -3.10
C GLU A 25 -7.81 -1.80 -2.03
N LEU A 26 -7.87 -3.08 -2.42
CA LEU A 26 -7.71 -4.22 -1.52
C LEU A 26 -6.34 -4.19 -0.80
N THR A 27 -5.28 -3.76 -1.48
CA THR A 27 -3.94 -3.67 -0.87
C THR A 27 -3.88 -2.58 0.19
N GLN A 28 -4.55 -1.44 -0.02
CA GLN A 28 -4.63 -0.39 1.00
C GLN A 28 -5.49 -0.83 2.20
N GLN A 29 -6.62 -1.49 1.94
CA GLN A 29 -7.47 -2.06 2.99
C GLN A 29 -6.72 -3.13 3.81
N LEU A 30 -5.92 -3.98 3.15
CA LEU A 30 -5.05 -4.94 3.82
C LEU A 30 -4.01 -4.23 4.70
N ALA A 31 -3.35 -3.19 4.18
CA ALA A 31 -2.39 -2.40 4.95
C ALA A 31 -3.03 -1.83 6.22
N ALA A 32 -4.20 -1.19 6.08
CA ALA A 32 -4.97 -0.66 7.21
C ALA A 32 -5.38 -1.74 8.21
N GLY A 33 -5.82 -2.91 7.73
CA GLY A 33 -6.20 -4.03 8.59
C GLY A 33 -5.02 -4.60 9.38
N LEU A 34 -3.84 -4.69 8.76
CA LEU A 34 -2.61 -5.12 9.43
C LEU A 34 -2.15 -4.11 10.48
N THR A 35 -2.18 -2.81 10.17
CA THR A 35 -1.87 -1.76 11.16
C THR A 35 -2.79 -1.84 12.37
N LYS A 36 -4.10 -2.02 12.17
CA LYS A 36 -5.08 -2.19 13.27
C LYS A 36 -4.81 -3.42 14.13
N ARG A 37 -4.11 -4.42 13.60
CA ARG A 37 -3.66 -5.62 14.32
C ARG A 37 -2.30 -5.46 15.02
N GLY A 38 -1.71 -4.26 14.98
CA GLY A 38 -0.44 -3.95 15.65
C GLY A 38 0.80 -4.12 14.78
N PHE A 39 0.69 -4.55 13.51
CA PHE A 39 1.87 -4.67 12.66
C PHE A 39 2.43 -3.29 12.26
N GLN A 40 3.75 -3.21 12.10
CA GLN A 40 4.40 -2.08 11.44
C GLN A 40 4.34 -2.29 9.93
N VAL A 41 3.50 -1.52 9.24
CA VAL A 41 3.22 -1.72 7.82
C VAL A 41 3.89 -0.65 6.95
N LEU A 42 4.60 -1.13 5.93
CA LEU A 42 5.10 -0.32 4.82
C LEU A 42 4.46 -0.79 3.51
N LEU A 43 3.86 0.13 2.77
CA LEU A 43 3.36 -0.09 1.41
C LEU A 43 4.28 0.56 0.39
N ILE A 44 4.80 -0.22 -0.55
CA ILE A 44 5.66 0.26 -1.64
C ILE A 44 4.87 0.21 -2.94
N SER A 45 4.85 1.31 -3.68
CA SER A 45 4.22 1.35 -5.00
C SER A 45 4.92 2.20 -6.05
N GLY A 46 4.55 2.03 -7.32
CA GLY A 46 4.87 2.96 -8.38
C GLY A 46 4.01 4.23 -8.27
N LYS A 47 4.61 5.39 -8.56
CA LYS A 47 3.85 6.63 -8.70
C LYS A 47 2.93 6.51 -9.92
N THR A 48 1.67 6.87 -9.77
CA THR A 48 0.76 6.88 -10.91
C THR A 48 0.41 8.30 -11.29
N ILE A 49 0.22 8.51 -12.60
CA ILE A 49 0.17 9.84 -13.23
C ILE A 49 -1.18 10.53 -12.96
N GLU A 50 -2.25 9.75 -12.73
CA GLU A 50 -3.62 10.22 -12.49
C GLU A 50 -4.38 9.27 -11.55
N PRO A 51 -4.15 9.39 -10.23
CA PRO A 51 -4.78 8.51 -9.27
C PRO A 51 -6.25 8.87 -9.04
N LEU A 52 -7.12 7.86 -8.88
CA LEU A 52 -8.55 8.06 -8.61
C LEU A 52 -8.83 8.59 -7.18
N TRP A 53 -7.88 8.38 -6.26
CA TRP A 53 -7.91 8.88 -4.89
C TRP A 53 -6.50 9.15 -4.41
N ASP A 54 -6.34 9.81 -3.27
CA ASP A 54 -5.02 10.08 -2.69
C ASP A 54 -4.55 8.93 -1.77
N PRO A 55 -3.62 8.06 -2.22
CA PRO A 55 -3.07 6.98 -1.40
C PRO A 55 -2.24 7.47 -0.22
N LEU A 56 -1.65 8.68 -0.28
CA LEU A 56 -0.91 9.27 0.84
C LEU A 56 -1.88 9.66 1.95
N GLN A 57 -2.97 10.32 1.58
CA GLN A 57 -4.02 10.70 2.53
C GLN A 57 -4.63 9.47 3.20
N TYR A 58 -4.90 8.41 2.43
CA TYR A 58 -5.44 7.16 2.98
C TYR A 58 -4.45 6.48 3.95
N ALA A 59 -3.16 6.45 3.61
CA ALA A 59 -2.11 5.90 4.46
C ALA A 59 -1.99 6.65 5.79
N GLN A 60 -1.98 7.98 5.74
CA GLN A 60 -1.97 8.84 6.92
C GLN A 60 -3.19 8.59 7.82
N ALA A 61 -4.39 8.51 7.22
CA ALA A 61 -5.63 8.27 7.97
C ALA A 61 -5.68 6.89 8.65
N ASN A 62 -4.90 5.91 8.17
CA ASN A 62 -4.90 4.53 8.67
C ASN A 62 -3.60 4.11 9.37
N GLY A 63 -2.65 5.02 9.54
CA GLY A 63 -1.44 4.80 10.35
C GLY A 63 -0.41 3.84 9.74
N PHE A 64 -0.35 3.67 8.43
CA PHE A 64 0.72 2.92 7.76
C PHE A 64 1.63 3.84 6.94
N SER A 65 2.88 3.41 6.74
CA SER A 65 3.83 4.13 5.89
C SER A 65 3.65 3.73 4.43
N ILE A 66 3.84 4.68 3.53
CA ILE A 66 3.79 4.46 2.10
C ILE A 66 5.00 5.10 1.43
N GLN A 67 5.60 4.40 0.47
CA GLN A 67 6.73 4.88 -0.31
C GLN A 67 6.48 4.65 -1.80
N PHE A 68 6.85 5.64 -2.61
CA PHE A 68 6.79 5.54 -4.06
C PHE A 68 8.18 5.31 -4.64
N VAL A 69 8.31 4.28 -5.46
CA VAL A 69 9.55 3.91 -6.14
C VAL A 69 9.38 4.20 -7.62
N GLU A 70 10.23 5.07 -8.17
CA GLU A 70 10.14 5.50 -9.56
C GLU A 70 10.32 4.35 -10.56
N SER A 71 11.16 3.37 -10.26
CA SER A 71 11.36 2.20 -11.12
C SER A 71 10.16 1.25 -11.18
N LEU A 72 9.16 1.43 -10.31
CA LEU A 72 7.89 0.70 -10.36
C LEU A 72 6.82 1.42 -11.18
N ILE A 73 7.10 2.64 -11.66
CA ILE A 73 6.22 3.39 -12.56
C ILE A 73 6.18 2.67 -13.91
N ARG A 74 5.02 2.11 -14.28
CA ARG A 74 4.81 1.62 -15.65
C ARG A 74 4.12 2.68 -16.51
N PRO A 75 4.65 3.01 -17.70
CA PRO A 75 3.89 3.76 -18.68
C PRO A 75 2.63 2.95 -19.07
N LEU A 76 1.48 3.63 -19.20
CA LEU A 76 0.22 3.03 -19.64
C LEU A 76 0.21 2.77 -21.15
N GLN A 77 1.30 2.23 -21.69
CA GLN A 77 1.43 1.89 -23.11
C GLN A 77 1.84 0.42 -23.25
N PRO A 78 0.93 -0.53 -22.99
CA PRO A 78 1.21 -1.96 -23.17
C PRO A 78 1.42 -2.37 -24.64
N PHE A 79 1.14 -1.47 -25.59
CA PHE A 79 1.17 -1.73 -27.04
C PHE A 79 2.01 -0.72 -27.82
N LYS A 80 2.97 -0.07 -27.17
CA LYS A 80 3.98 0.74 -27.85
C LYS A 80 5.34 0.09 -27.71
#